data_AF-A0A960QY63-F1
#
_entry.id   AF-A0A960QY63-F1
#
_cell.length_a   1.000
_cell.length_b   1.000
_cell.length_c   1.000
_cell.angle_alpha   90.00
_cell.angle_beta   90.00
_cell.angle_gamma   90.00
#
_symmetry.space_group_name_H-M   'P 1'
#
loop_
_entity.id
_entity.type
_entity.pdbx_description
1 polymer ?
#
loop_
_entity_poly.entity_id
_entity_poly.type
_entity_poly.pdbx_seq_one_letter_code
_entity_poly.pdbx_strand_id
1 'polypeptide(L)'
;GKKTITILTPEDDKFFKEYEIRELNLPPQLKAPASAKIADMVAWYDGRMVNFESSNYFDANKWIRMDKAGLFIRPYEPDAKDNADPESSNANPFGAMVDRADLEEMFAYLRPSNPVTLVP
;
A
#
# COMPACT_ATOMS: atom_id res chain seq x y z
N GLY A 1 4.38 8.34 -17.97
CA GLY A 1 3.50 7.31 -18.53
C GLY A 1 2.33 7.13 -17.60
N LYS A 2 1.60 6.01 -17.67
CA LYS A 2 0.73 5.59 -16.58
C LYS A 2 1.61 5.16 -15.40
N LYS A 3 1.36 5.68 -14.21
CA LYS A 3 2.06 5.25 -12.97
C LYS A 3 1.48 3.92 -12.54
N THR A 4 2.31 2.94 -12.23
CA THR A 4 1.86 1.59 -11.88
C THR A 4 2.59 0.98 -10.70
N ILE A 5 1.88 0.11 -9.98
CA ILE A 5 2.47 -0.87 -9.06
C ILE A 5 2.54 -2.19 -9.81
N THR A 6 3.74 -2.72 -10.03
CA THR A 6 3.94 -4.04 -10.61
C THR A 6 4.17 -5.05 -9.48
N ILE A 7 3.37 -6.11 -9.47
CA ILE A 7 3.47 -7.24 -8.55
C ILE A 7 4.15 -8.40 -9.29
N LEU A 8 5.14 -9.02 -8.64
CA LEU A 8 5.76 -10.26 -9.14
C LEU A 8 5.43 -11.44 -8.21
N THR A 9 5.49 -12.65 -8.75
CA THR A 9 5.40 -13.89 -7.97
C THR A 9 6.62 -14.02 -7.05
N PRO A 10 6.44 -14.39 -5.78
CA PRO A 10 7.57 -14.49 -4.85
C PRO A 10 8.50 -15.68 -5.13
N GLU A 11 8.05 -16.71 -5.87
CA GLU A 11 8.83 -17.91 -6.13
C GLU A 11 9.84 -17.75 -7.28
N ASP A 12 9.49 -16.98 -8.31
CA ASP A 12 10.28 -16.89 -9.54
C ASP A 12 10.29 -15.49 -10.20
N ASP A 13 9.87 -14.45 -9.47
CA ASP A 13 9.87 -13.04 -9.90
C ASP A 13 9.17 -12.81 -11.25
N LYS A 14 8.20 -13.66 -11.61
CA LYS A 14 7.40 -13.48 -12.83
C LYS A 14 6.33 -12.43 -12.61
N PHE A 15 6.00 -11.74 -13.69
CA PHE A 15 4.87 -10.82 -13.73
C PHE A 15 3.59 -11.50 -13.23
N PHE A 16 2.98 -10.91 -12.21
CA PHE A 16 1.66 -11.32 -11.74
C PHE A 16 0.59 -10.36 -12.23
N LYS A 17 0.69 -9.07 -11.87
CA LYS A 17 -0.32 -8.05 -12.18
C LYS A 17 0.23 -6.63 -12.03
N GLU A 18 -0.43 -5.66 -12.69
CA GLU A 18 -0.23 -4.23 -12.46
C GLU A 18 -1.48 -3.53 -11.94
N TYR A 19 -1.24 -2.50 -11.14
CA TYR A 19 -2.26 -1.62 -10.58
C TYR A 19 -1.96 -0.17 -10.93
N GLU A 20 -3.00 0.62 -11.17
CA GLU A 20 -2.84 2.04 -11.44
C GLU A 20 -2.56 2.81 -10.14
N ILE A 21 -1.54 3.67 -10.18
CA ILE A 21 -1.28 4.61 -9.08
C ILE A 21 -2.01 5.91 -9.38
N ARG A 22 -2.92 6.30 -8.46
CA ARG A 22 -3.60 7.60 -8.48
C ARG A 22 -2.69 8.73 -8.02
N GLU A 23 -1.97 8.49 -6.93
CA GLU A 23 -0.99 9.44 -6.40
C GLU A 23 0.29 8.73 -5.96
N LEU A 24 1.44 9.32 -6.25
CA LEU A 24 2.75 8.77 -5.92
C LEU A 24 3.60 9.83 -5.23
N ASN A 25 3.96 9.58 -3.98
CA ASN A 25 4.86 10.42 -3.19
C ASN A 25 6.03 9.57 -2.70
N LEU A 26 7.15 9.56 -3.42
CA LEU A 26 8.32 8.79 -3.00
C LEU A 26 9.20 9.60 -2.04
N PRO A 27 9.86 8.96 -1.05
CA PRO A 27 10.89 9.63 -0.26
C PRO A 27 11.98 10.20 -1.17
N PRO A 28 12.56 11.38 -0.89
CA PRO A 28 13.59 12.00 -1.73
C PRO A 28 14.81 11.11 -2.01
N GLN A 29 15.10 10.17 -1.09
CA GLN A 29 16.22 9.25 -1.20
C GLN A 29 15.93 8.05 -2.12
N LEU A 30 14.66 7.81 -2.46
CA LEU A 30 14.23 6.65 -3.22
C LEU A 30 14.06 7.02 -4.70
N LYS A 31 14.96 6.49 -5.54
CA LYS A 31 14.84 6.65 -7.00
C LYS A 31 13.80 5.70 -7.55
N ALA A 32 13.07 6.17 -8.56
CA ALA A 32 12.16 5.35 -9.35
C ALA A 32 12.88 4.66 -10.52
N PRO A 33 12.45 3.46 -10.95
CA PRO A 33 11.43 2.62 -10.30
C PRO A 33 11.90 2.11 -8.93
N ALA A 34 10.98 2.09 -7.98
CA ALA A 34 11.30 1.76 -6.60
C ALA A 34 10.82 0.34 -6.27
N SER A 35 11.75 -0.61 -6.24
CA SER A 35 11.47 -1.98 -5.81
C SER A 35 11.50 -2.09 -4.28
N ALA A 36 10.58 -2.85 -3.72
CA ALA A 36 10.43 -3.13 -2.29
C ALA A 36 9.79 -4.51 -2.09
N LYS A 37 9.68 -4.96 -0.85
CA LYS A 37 8.83 -6.10 -0.48
C LYS A 37 7.75 -5.65 0.49
N ILE A 38 6.65 -6.38 0.52
CA ILE A 38 5.64 -6.18 1.57
C ILE A 38 6.23 -6.61 2.90
N ALA A 39 6.24 -5.71 3.87
CA ALA A 39 6.63 -6.01 5.24
C ALA A 39 5.43 -6.49 6.04
N ASP A 40 4.31 -5.77 5.94
CA ASP A 40 3.11 -6.05 6.73
C ASP A 40 1.85 -5.51 6.05
N MET A 41 0.70 -6.01 6.48
CA MET A 41 -0.62 -5.64 5.98
C MET A 41 -1.52 -5.35 7.17
N VAL A 42 -1.92 -4.09 7.32
CA VAL A 42 -2.64 -3.62 8.51
C VAL A 42 -3.98 -3.03 8.12
N ALA A 43 -4.98 -3.23 8.98
CA ALA A 43 -6.31 -2.66 8.84
C ALA A 43 -6.65 -1.88 10.11
N TRP A 44 -7.15 -0.66 9.93
CA TRP A 44 -7.47 0.26 11.01
C TRP A 44 -8.94 0.64 10.97
N TYR A 45 -9.63 0.52 12.10
CA TYR A 45 -10.98 1.01 12.27
C TYR A 45 -11.06 1.85 13.53
N ASP A 46 -11.50 3.11 13.39
CA ASP A 46 -11.63 4.07 14.49
C ASP A 46 -10.35 4.20 15.35
N GLY A 47 -9.20 4.36 14.66
CA GLY A 47 -7.88 4.50 15.29
C GLY A 47 -7.33 3.23 15.94
N ARG A 48 -7.98 2.07 15.77
CA ARG A 48 -7.54 0.78 16.33
C ARG A 48 -7.26 -0.22 15.24
N MET A 49 -6.22 -1.02 15.42
CA MET A 49 -5.93 -2.13 14.53
C MET A 49 -7.02 -3.20 14.66
N VAL A 50 -7.51 -3.70 13.53
CA VAL A 50 -8.50 -4.78 13.45
C VAL A 50 -7.98 -5.92 12.58
N ASN A 51 -8.43 -7.13 12.85
CA ASN A 51 -8.12 -8.32 12.05
C ASN A 51 -9.37 -8.79 11.28
N PHE A 52 -9.21 -9.83 10.46
CA PHE A 52 -10.29 -10.37 9.62
C PHE A 52 -11.47 -10.96 10.40
N GLU A 53 -11.31 -11.24 11.69
CA GLU A 53 -12.37 -11.76 12.56
C GLU A 53 -13.28 -10.63 13.10
N SER A 54 -12.82 -9.38 13.02
CA SER A 54 -13.60 -8.21 13.43
C SER A 54 -14.77 -7.96 12.48
N SER A 55 -15.94 -7.67 13.04
CA SER A 55 -17.12 -7.24 12.26
C SER A 55 -16.86 -5.98 11.43
N ASN A 56 -15.89 -5.17 11.83
CA ASN A 56 -15.57 -3.89 11.22
C ASN A 56 -14.42 -4.00 10.20
N TYR A 57 -13.90 -5.20 9.93
CA TYR A 57 -12.74 -5.39 9.06
C TYR A 57 -12.97 -4.90 7.62
N PHE A 58 -14.18 -5.09 7.10
CA PHE A 58 -14.53 -4.67 5.75
C PHE A 58 -14.62 -3.14 5.62
N ASP A 59 -14.99 -2.45 6.70
CA ASP A 59 -15.07 -0.99 6.75
C ASP A 59 -13.75 -0.33 7.20
N ALA A 60 -12.72 -1.13 7.50
CA ALA A 60 -11.44 -0.65 7.97
C ALA A 60 -10.63 0.03 6.85
N ASN A 61 -9.83 1.02 7.23
CA ASN A 61 -8.82 1.61 6.36
C ASN A 61 -7.61 0.66 6.27
N LYS A 62 -7.36 0.12 5.08
CA LYS A 62 -6.37 -0.93 4.83
C LYS A 62 -5.09 -0.35 4.25
N TRP A 63 -3.94 -0.77 4.76
CA TRP A 63 -2.64 -0.23 4.40
C TRP A 63 -1.63 -1.37 4.23
N ILE A 64 -0.89 -1.38 3.13
CA ILE A 64 0.21 -2.32 2.91
C ILE A 64 1.51 -1.59 3.20
N ARG A 65 2.23 -2.02 4.23
CA ARG A 65 3.53 -1.48 4.61
C ARG A 65 4.62 -2.19 3.83
N MET A 66 5.54 -1.42 3.25
CA MET A 66 6.71 -1.97 2.57
C MET A 66 7.90 -2.10 3.54
N ASP A 67 8.89 -2.91 3.17
CA ASP A 67 10.17 -3.09 3.89
C ASP A 67 11.06 -1.84 3.86
N LYS A 68 10.77 -0.90 2.95
CA LYS A 68 11.38 0.43 2.92
C LYS A 68 10.64 1.36 3.86
N ALA A 69 11.39 1.89 4.83
CA ALA A 69 10.84 2.73 5.90
C ALA A 69 9.95 3.87 5.36
N GLY A 70 8.73 3.94 5.90
CA GLY A 70 7.75 4.99 5.60
C GLY A 70 7.04 4.87 4.24
N LEU A 71 7.25 3.78 3.50
CA LEU A 71 6.61 3.53 2.20
C LEU A 71 5.37 2.63 2.36
N PHE A 72 4.23 3.10 1.86
CA PHE A 72 2.94 2.42 1.98
C PHE A 72 2.18 2.34 0.66
N ILE A 73 1.33 1.32 0.50
CA ILE A 73 0.24 1.32 -0.48
C ILE A 73 -1.06 1.48 0.30
N ARG A 74 -1.87 2.47 -0.08
CA ARG A 74 -3.07 2.89 0.67
C ARG A 74 -4.18 3.36 -0.27
N PRO A 75 -5.44 3.47 0.18
CA PRO A 75 -6.51 3.89 -0.71
C PRO A 75 -6.33 5.38 -1.05
N TYR A 76 -6.66 5.73 -2.29
CA TYR A 76 -6.74 7.12 -2.74
C TYR A 76 -8.04 7.74 -2.22
N GLU A 77 -7.90 8.70 -1.30
CA GLU A 77 -9.02 9.43 -0.71
C GLU A 77 -8.75 10.94 -0.83
N PRO A 78 -9.27 11.60 -1.89
CA PRO A 78 -8.93 13.00 -2.19
C PRO A 78 -9.42 13.98 -1.12
N ASP A 79 -10.47 13.63 -0.38
CA ASP A 79 -11.10 14.46 0.65
C ASP A 79 -10.75 14.00 2.09
N ALA A 80 -9.90 12.99 2.25
CA ALA A 80 -9.55 12.49 3.57
C ALA A 80 -8.65 13.49 4.30
N LYS A 81 -9.18 14.03 5.41
CA LYS A 81 -8.45 14.90 6.33
C LYS A 81 -7.34 14.16 7.10
N ASP A 82 -7.49 12.85 7.25
CA ASP A 82 -6.60 11.96 8.01
C ASP A 82 -5.95 10.93 7.09
N ASN A 83 -5.21 11.41 6.09
CA ASN A 83 -4.26 10.59 5.34
C ASN A 83 -3.02 10.20 6.19
N ALA A 84 -2.99 10.58 7.47
CA ALA A 84 -1.91 10.29 8.40
C ALA A 84 -1.95 8.82 8.83
N ASP A 85 -0.77 8.19 8.85
CA ASP A 85 -0.60 6.91 9.52
C ASP A 85 -0.87 7.15 11.01
N PRO A 86 -1.82 6.46 11.65
CA PRO A 86 -2.12 6.66 13.07
C PRO A 86 -0.91 6.39 13.98
N GLU A 87 0.10 5.67 13.48
CA GLU A 87 1.37 5.43 14.17
C GLU A 87 2.50 6.40 13.77
N SER A 88 2.26 7.34 12.84
CA SER A 88 3.28 8.25 12.31
C SER A 88 2.99 9.71 12.63
N SER A 89 4.04 10.47 12.93
CA SER A 89 3.98 11.93 13.02
C SER A 89 3.90 12.64 11.66
N ASN A 90 4.00 11.92 10.55
CA ASN A 90 3.95 12.51 9.20
C ASN A 90 2.50 12.61 8.69
N ALA A 91 2.04 13.83 8.47
CA ALA A 91 0.71 14.12 7.92
C ALA A 91 0.47 13.54 6.51
N ASN A 92 1.53 13.19 5.78
CA ASN A 92 1.45 12.52 4.48
C ASN A 92 2.51 11.39 4.39
N PRO A 93 2.11 10.12 4.64
CA PRO A 93 3.01 8.99 4.46
C PRO A 93 3.42 8.83 2.99
N PHE A 94 4.67 8.44 2.77
CA PHE A 94 5.21 8.18 1.44
C PHE A 94 4.61 6.89 0.85
N GLY A 95 4.62 6.81 -0.47
CA GLY A 95 4.23 5.63 -1.23
C GLY A 95 3.18 5.93 -2.28
N ALA A 96 2.35 4.93 -2.54
CA ALA A 96 1.39 4.94 -3.64
C ALA A 96 -0.04 4.92 -3.09
N MET A 97 -0.90 5.73 -3.68
CA MET A 97 -2.34 5.68 -3.48
C MET A 97 -2.99 5.01 -4.69
N VAL A 98 -3.86 4.05 -4.44
CA VAL A 98 -4.55 3.26 -5.47
C VAL A 98 -6.05 3.28 -5.21
N ASP A 99 -6.86 2.83 -6.16
CA ASP A 99 -8.30 2.70 -5.92
C ASP A 99 -8.57 1.71 -4.78
N ARG A 100 -9.59 1.97 -3.96
CA ARG A 100 -9.98 1.09 -2.85
C ARG A 100 -10.21 -0.35 -3.32
N ALA A 101 -10.87 -0.54 -4.46
CA ALA A 101 -11.13 -1.87 -5.02
C ALA A 101 -9.83 -2.64 -5.34
N ASP A 102 -8.84 -1.95 -5.91
CA ASP A 102 -7.52 -2.53 -6.20
C ASP A 102 -6.80 -2.92 -4.92
N LEU A 103 -6.87 -2.08 -3.88
CA LEU A 103 -6.28 -2.38 -2.59
C LEU A 103 -6.95 -3.55 -1.87
N GLU A 104 -8.27 -3.65 -1.91
CA GLU A 104 -9.00 -4.80 -1.37
C GLU A 104 -8.60 -6.09 -2.08
N GLU A 105 -8.44 -6.03 -3.40
CA GLU A 105 -7.95 -7.16 -4.18
C GLU A 105 -6.54 -7.54 -3.73
N MET A 106 -5.61 -6.58 -3.67
CA MET A 106 -4.26 -6.77 -3.13
C MET A 106 -4.30 -7.44 -1.75
N PHE A 107 -5.20 -7.00 -0.87
CA PHE A 107 -5.36 -7.56 0.46
C PHE A 107 -5.81 -9.03 0.47
N ALA A 108 -6.54 -9.47 -0.54
CA ALA A 108 -7.00 -10.85 -0.64
C ALA A 108 -5.84 -11.82 -0.94
N TYR A 109 -4.88 -11.45 -1.79
CA TYR A 109 -3.88 -12.39 -2.31
C TYR A 109 -2.42 -12.05 -1.98
N LEU A 110 -2.06 -10.79 -1.68
CA LEU A 110 -0.70 -10.44 -1.29
C LEU A 110 -0.39 -10.86 0.15
N ARG A 111 0.88 -11.13 0.41
CA ARG A 111 1.41 -11.55 1.70
C ARG A 111 2.75 -10.84 1.96
N PRO A 112 3.23 -10.83 3.22
CA PRO A 112 4.59 -10.41 3.51
C PRO A 112 5.62 -11.14 2.63
N SER A 113 6.67 -10.43 2.26
CA SER A 113 7.73 -10.84 1.31
C SER A 113 7.36 -10.83 -0.17
N ASN A 114 6.10 -10.60 -0.56
CA ASN A 114 5.78 -10.40 -1.98
C ASN A 114 6.58 -9.20 -2.54
N PRO A 115 7.27 -9.38 -3.69
CA PRO A 115 8.00 -8.30 -4.36
C PRO A 115 7.04 -7.32 -5.05
N VAL A 116 7.34 -6.03 -4.89
CA VAL A 116 6.56 -4.92 -5.44
C VAL A 116 7.49 -3.89 -6.07
N THR A 117 7.13 -3.36 -7.24
CA THR A 117 7.87 -2.25 -7.85
C THR A 117 6.92 -1.09 -8.16
N LEU A 118 7.26 0.11 -7.68
CA LEU A 118 6.55 1.35 -8.01
C LEU A 118 7.19 2.00 -9.23
N VAL A 119 6.40 2.19 -10.29
CA VAL A 119 6.82 2.74 -11.58
C VAL A 119 6.07 4.06 -11.84
N PRO A 120 6.76 5.20 -12.07
CA PRO A 120 6.16 6.52 -12.29
C PRO A 120 5.79 6.83 -13.76
#